data_AF-A0A510TMJ1-F1
#
_entry.id   AF-A0A510TMJ1-F1
#
_cell.length_a   1.000
_cell.length_b   1.000
_cell.length_c   1.000
_cell.angle_alpha   90.00
_cell.angle_beta   90.00
_cell.angle_gamma   90.00
#
_symmetry.space_group_name_H-M   'P 1'
#
loop_
_entity.id
_entity.type
_entity.pdbx_description
1 polymer ?
#
loop_
_entity_poly.entity_id
_entity_poly.type
_entity_poly.pdbx_seq_one_letter_code
_entity_poly.pdbx_strand_id
1 'polypeptide(L)'
;MVVRTLDGTEAAGLQLVLAVVQHAPRLPEGPWTADLGMAAVVDGEGVVWFVGEDGVDRLVTLACPCQHAELTTFLDGAEIFRTVTVAS
;
A
#
# COMPACT_ATOMS: atom_id res chain seq x y z
N MET A 1 6.45 -15.59 -0.75
CA MET A 1 6.02 -14.29 -1.31
C MET A 1 6.27 -14.34 -2.81
N VAL A 2 5.22 -14.29 -3.63
CA VAL A 2 5.35 -14.28 -5.10
C VAL A 2 4.75 -12.96 -5.57
N VAL A 3 5.62 -12.02 -5.93
CA VAL A 3 5.22 -10.74 -6.51
C VAL A 3 5.12 -10.96 -8.02
N ARG A 4 3.96 -10.67 -8.61
CA ARG A 4 3.78 -10.76 -10.06
C ARG A 4 3.48 -9.35 -10.56
N THR A 5 4.39 -8.78 -11.34
CA THR A 5 4.11 -7.55 -12.07
C THR A 5 3.33 -7.90 -13.34
N LEU A 6 2.50 -6.97 -13.82
CA LEU A 6 1.75 -7.12 -15.08
C LEU A 6 2.66 -7.05 -16.33
N ASP A 7 3.96 -6.77 -16.17
CA ASP A 7 4.93 -6.48 -17.24
C ASP A 7 6.24 -7.31 -17.21
N GLY A 8 6.50 -8.12 -16.17
CA GLY A 8 7.70 -8.97 -16.06
C GLY A 8 8.95 -8.32 -15.45
N THR A 9 8.88 -7.09 -14.92
CA THR A 9 10.04 -6.37 -14.36
C THR A 9 10.23 -6.64 -12.85
N GLU A 10 10.69 -7.84 -12.52
CA GLU A 10 10.80 -8.44 -11.17
C GLU A 10 11.55 -7.58 -10.12
N ALA A 11 12.41 -6.64 -10.54
CA ALA A 11 13.24 -5.84 -9.63
C ALA A 11 12.61 -4.54 -9.12
N ALA A 12 11.83 -3.84 -9.95
CA ALA A 12 11.30 -2.52 -9.59
C ALA A 12 10.09 -2.63 -8.65
N GLY A 13 9.18 -3.56 -8.93
CA GLY A 13 8.00 -3.79 -8.08
C GLY A 13 8.37 -4.34 -6.70
N LEU A 14 9.46 -5.09 -6.61
CA LEU A 14 9.97 -5.61 -5.34
C LEU A 14 10.41 -4.49 -4.39
N GLN A 15 11.03 -3.41 -4.90
CA GLN A 15 11.46 -2.28 -4.05
C GLN A 15 10.26 -1.60 -3.38
N LEU A 16 9.14 -1.46 -4.10
CA LEU A 16 7.91 -0.90 -3.52
C LEU A 16 7.37 -1.79 -2.40
N VAL A 17 7.36 -3.11 -2.60
CA VAL A 17 6.93 -4.05 -1.55
C VAL A 17 7.87 -3.99 -0.34
N LEU A 18 9.19 -3.91 -0.56
CA LEU A 18 10.16 -3.79 0.54
C LEU A 18 9.98 -2.50 1.34
N ALA A 19 9.69 -1.38 0.70
CA ALA A 19 9.39 -0.12 1.38
C ALA A 19 8.14 -0.25 2.26
N VAL A 20 7.06 -0.86 1.74
CA VAL A 20 5.88 -1.16 2.56
C VAL A 20 6.24 -2.07 3.74
N VAL A 21 7.07 -3.09 3.51
CA VAL A 21 7.49 -4.02 4.57
C VAL A 21 8.29 -3.32 5.67
N GLN A 22 9.11 -2.33 5.31
CA GLN A 22 9.91 -1.57 6.27
C GLN A 22 9.05 -0.65 7.15
N HIS A 23 8.01 -0.04 6.59
CA HIS A 23 7.23 0.98 7.27
C HIS A 23 5.92 0.47 7.88
N ALA A 24 5.35 -0.61 7.37
CA ALA A 24 4.08 -1.14 7.87
C ALA A 24 4.29 -1.94 9.18
N PRO A 25 3.47 -1.70 10.23
CA PRO A 25 3.57 -2.43 11.49
C PRO A 25 3.15 -3.90 11.39
N ARG A 26 2.36 -4.24 10.36
CA ARG A 26 1.93 -5.60 10.06
C ARG A 26 1.84 -5.78 8.55
N LEU A 27 2.34 -6.91 8.08
CA LEU A 27 2.32 -7.27 6.67
C LEU A 27 1.04 -8.01 6.31
N PRO A 28 0.36 -7.62 5.23
CA PRO A 28 -0.76 -8.37 4.68
C PRO A 28 -0.28 -9.67 4.04
N GLU A 29 -1.10 -10.72 4.17
CA GLU A 29 -0.83 -12.02 3.55
C GLU A 29 -1.28 -12.03 2.07
N GLY A 30 -0.74 -12.95 1.28
CA GLY A 30 -1.19 -13.18 -0.09
C GLY A 30 -0.34 -12.52 -1.17
N PRO A 31 -0.84 -12.50 -2.42
CA PRO A 31 -0.13 -11.95 -3.57
C PRO A 31 -0.16 -10.42 -3.55
N TRP A 32 0.90 -9.81 -4.09
CA TRP A 32 1.03 -8.37 -4.23
C TRP A 32 1.10 -8.01 -5.70
N THR A 33 0.43 -6.93 -6.07
CA THR A 33 0.49 -6.35 -7.42
C THR A 33 1.12 -4.96 -7.32
N ALA A 34 2.15 -4.68 -8.12
CA ALA A 34 2.81 -3.38 -8.13
C ALA A 34 2.39 -2.56 -9.35
N ASP A 35 2.17 -1.26 -9.13
CA ASP A 35 2.03 -0.22 -10.16
C ASP A 35 3.19 0.77 -10.00
N LEU A 36 4.17 0.66 -10.90
CA LEU A 36 5.36 1.52 -10.90
C LEU A 36 5.04 2.97 -11.29
N GLY A 37 4.00 3.20 -12.10
CA GLY A 37 3.62 4.54 -12.54
C GLY A 37 3.02 5.37 -11.40
N MET A 38 2.37 4.69 -10.46
CA MET A 38 1.77 5.30 -9.27
C MET A 38 2.62 5.15 -8.01
N ALA A 39 3.81 4.52 -8.11
CA ALA A 39 4.62 4.12 -6.97
C ALA A 39 3.79 3.40 -5.88
N ALA A 40 2.94 2.47 -6.30
CA ALA A 40 1.96 1.84 -5.43
C ALA A 40 1.99 0.32 -5.50
N VAL A 41 1.53 -0.34 -4.43
CA VAL A 41 1.27 -1.78 -4.40
C VAL A 41 -0.12 -2.07 -3.83
N VAL A 42 -0.78 -3.08 -4.37
CA VAL A 42 -2.06 -3.59 -3.87
C VAL A 42 -1.81 -4.97 -3.27
N ASP A 43 -2.21 -5.16 -2.02
CA ASP A 43 -2.07 -6.44 -1.33
C ASP A 43 -3.23 -7.40 -1.60
N GLY A 44 -3.16 -8.59 -1.00
CA GLY A 44 -4.17 -9.64 -1.17
C GLY A 44 -5.55 -9.30 -0.60
N GLU A 45 -5.65 -8.27 0.25
CA GLU A 45 -6.90 -7.79 0.84
C GLU A 45 -7.52 -6.63 0.02
N GLY A 46 -6.84 -6.19 -1.05
CA GLY A 46 -7.27 -5.07 -1.89
C GLY A 46 -6.94 -3.70 -1.29
N VAL A 47 -6.08 -3.64 -0.28
CA VAL A 47 -5.59 -2.39 0.29
C VAL A 47 -4.51 -1.82 -0.63
N VAL A 48 -4.58 -0.51 -0.88
CA VAL A 48 -3.60 0.20 -1.71
C VAL A 48 -2.55 0.82 -0.80
N TRP A 49 -1.29 0.62 -1.13
CA TRP A 49 -0.15 1.20 -0.45
C TRP A 49 0.61 2.09 -1.40
N PHE A 50 0.72 3.38 -1.09
CA PHE A 50 1.57 4.32 -1.83
C PHE A 50 2.93 4.44 -1.15
N VAL A 51 4.00 4.41 -1.94
CA VAL A 51 5.37 4.51 -1.45
C VAL A 51 5.90 5.90 -1.78
N GLY A 52 6.15 6.69 -0.74
CA GLY A 52 6.82 7.99 -0.83
C GLY A 52 8.32 7.87 -0.58
N GLU A 53 9.02 9.01 -0.60
CA GLU A 53 10.47 9.07 -0.33
C GLU A 53 10.81 8.65 1.11
N ASP A 54 9.99 9.07 2.08
CA ASP A 54 10.27 8.89 3.50
C ASP A 54 9.36 7.87 4.18
N GLY A 55 8.27 7.41 3.55
CA GLY A 55 7.30 6.56 4.22
C GLY A 55 6.28 5.95 3.28
N VAL A 56 5.24 5.36 3.86
CA VAL A 56 4.18 4.71 3.09
C VAL A 56 2.80 5.11 3.58
N ASP A 57 1.89 5.32 2.63
CA ASP A 57 0.49 5.57 2.90
C ASP A 57 -0.33 4.32 2.60
N ARG A 58 -1.17 3.93 3.55
CA ARG A 58 -2.14 2.84 3.40
C ARG A 58 -3.54 3.40 3.20
N LEU A 59 -4.14 3.09 2.07
CA LEU A 59 -5.50 3.46 1.72
C LEU A 59 -6.42 2.23 1.76
N VAL A 60 -7.39 2.27 2.68
CA VAL A 60 -8.39 1.21 2.87
C VAL A 60 -9.77 1.75 2.51
N THR A 61 -10.44 1.12 1.54
CA THR A 61 -11.86 1.45 1.28
C THR A 61 -12.73 0.85 2.39
N LEU A 62 -13.53 1.68 3.05
CA LEU A 62 -14.41 1.24 4.13
C LEU A 62 -15.68 0.64 3.54
N ALA A 63 -16.15 -0.47 4.13
CA ALA A 63 -17.41 -1.13 3.76
C ALA A 63 -18.63 -0.33 4.26
N CYS A 64 -18.76 0.93 3.82
CA CYS A 64 -19.89 1.80 4.11
C CYS A 64 -20.56 2.26 2.81
N PRO A 65 -21.89 2.48 2.82
CA PRO A 65 -22.62 2.96 1.64
C PRO A 65 -22.17 4.36 1.18
N CYS A 66 -21.49 5.08 2.06
CA CYS A 66 -20.94 6.41 1.89
C CYS A 66 -19.61 6.47 1.12
N GLN A 67 -19.04 5.33 0.71
CA GLN A 67 -17.78 5.26 -0.03
C GLN A 67 -16.62 5.99 0.66
N HIS A 68 -16.53 5.90 1.99
CA HIS A 68 -15.38 6.44 2.69
C HIS A 68 -14.14 5.56 2.51
N ALA A 69 -12.98 6.18 2.62
CA ALA A 69 -11.69 5.52 2.72
C ALA A 69 -10.93 6.01 3.96
N GLU A 70 -10.19 5.12 4.60
CA GLU A 70 -9.19 5.45 5.62
C GLU A 70 -7.83 5.60 4.92
N LEU A 71 -7.16 6.73 5.13
CA LEU A 71 -5.76 6.94 4.76
C LEU A 71 -4.92 6.97 6.03
N THR A 72 -3.94 6.08 6.11
CA THR A 72 -3.01 5.98 7.25
C THR A 72 -1.59 6.13 6.76
N THR A 73 -0.81 7.05 7.33
CA THR A 73 0.59 7.27 6.98
C THR A 73 1.50 6.60 8.01
N PHE A 74 2.46 5.82 7.51
CA PHE A 74 3.48 5.15 8.31
C PHE A 74 4.88 5.67 7.99
N LEU A 75 5.68 5.87 9.03
CA LEU A 75 7.08 6.27 8.98
C LEU A 75 7.86 5.43 10.00
N ASP A 76 8.96 4.82 9.57
CA ASP A 76 9.81 3.93 10.39
C ASP A 76 9.07 2.91 11.28
N GLY A 77 8.04 2.24 10.73
CA GLY A 77 7.27 1.23 11.46
C GLY A 77 6.20 1.80 12.40
N ALA A 78 6.07 3.13 12.47
CA ALA A 78 5.10 3.82 13.32
C ALA A 78 4.00 4.49 12.49
N GLU A 79 2.76 4.39 12.97
CA GLU A 79 1.67 5.23 12.47
C GLU A 79 1.88 6.67 12.97
N ILE A 80 1.99 7.61 12.04
CA ILE A 80 2.17 9.04 12.38
C ILE A 80 0.91 9.87 12.09
N PHE A 81 0.04 9.38 11.22
CA PHE A 81 -1.19 10.06 10.84
C PHE A 81 -2.26 9.08 10.39
N ARG A 82 -3.52 9.42 10.68
CA ARG A 82 -4.69 8.69 10.20
C ARG A 82 -5.85 9.66 9.96
N THR A 83 -6.52 9.50 8.83
CA THR A 83 -7.75 10.23 8.52
C THR A 83 -8.75 9.37 7.77
N VAL A 84 -10.03 9.74 7.84
CA VAL A 84 -11.11 9.14 7.06
C VAL A 84 -11.67 10.22 6.14
N THR A 85 -11.73 9.93 4.85
CA THR A 85 -12.23 10.84 3.81
C THR A 85 -13.23 10.15 2.89
N VAL A 86 -13.92 10.91 2.06
CA VAL A 86 -14.76 10.35 0.99
C VAL A 86 -13.84 9.96 -0.17
N ALA A 87 -13.98 8.73 -0.68
CA ALA A 87 -13.29 8.31 -1.90
C ALA A 87 -13.84 9.15 -3.06
N SER A 88 -13.02 10.03 -3.62
CA SER A 88 -13.38 10.93 -4.72
C SER A 88 -13.23 10.25 -6.07
#